data_AF-K7G6Q1-F1
#
_entry.id   AF-K7G6Q1-F1
#
_cell.length_a   1.000
_cell.length_b   1.000
_cell.length_c   1.000
_cell.angle_alpha   90.00
_cell.angle_beta   90.00
_cell.angle_gamma   90.00
#
_symmetry.space_group_name_H-M   'P 1'
#
loop_
_entity.id
_entity.type
_entity.pdbx_description
1 polymer ?
#
loop_
_entity_poly.entity_id
_entity_poly.type
_entity_poly.pdbx_seq_one_letter_code
_entity_poly.pdbx_strand_id
1 'polypeptide(L)'
;MVGYGPEDDHFVAELTYNYGVGEYRLGSDFLGMTLMSSQAVSNARKMAWPLKEVATGLFETEAPGGYKFFLEDTEQPKQDPVLKVTLAVSNLQKSVSYWSDLLGMKVYETDEKKQRALLGYADNQCKLELQGMGGAVDHGTAFGRIAFSCPKEELPNIEALMKKEKQKILTPLVSLDTPGKATVQVIILADPDGHEICFVGDEAFRELSMLDPNGNKMLDDAMAADKSDEWFAKHKIQKASA
;
A
#
# COMPACT_ATOMS: atom_id res chain seq x y z
N MET A 1 -10.05 2.58 5.19
CA MET A 1 -8.74 3.23 5.18
C MET A 1 -8.32 3.54 6.61
N VAL A 2 -7.06 3.32 6.95
CA VAL A 2 -6.45 3.72 8.24
C VAL A 2 -5.12 4.40 7.97
N GLY A 3 -4.83 5.47 8.69
CA GLY A 3 -3.61 6.26 8.50
C GLY A 3 -3.44 7.34 9.56
N TYR A 4 -2.46 8.21 9.36
CA TYR A 4 -2.09 9.26 10.32
C TYR A 4 -2.88 10.57 10.15
N GLY A 5 -3.69 10.68 9.09
CA GLY A 5 -4.52 11.84 8.80
C GLY A 5 -5.46 11.62 7.63
N PRO A 6 -6.10 12.69 7.12
CA PRO A 6 -6.97 12.63 5.95
C PRO A 6 -6.25 12.12 4.69
N GLU A 7 -6.99 11.42 3.82
CA GLU A 7 -6.43 10.85 2.58
C GLU A 7 -6.02 11.91 1.54
N ASP A 8 -6.44 13.17 1.73
CA ASP A 8 -6.06 14.30 0.88
C ASP A 8 -4.55 14.61 0.91
N ASP A 9 -3.91 14.36 2.05
CA ASP A 9 -2.51 14.72 2.33
C ASP A 9 -1.70 13.62 3.04
N HIS A 10 -2.28 12.44 3.25
CA HIS A 10 -1.61 11.29 3.85
C HIS A 10 -1.72 10.04 2.96
N PHE A 11 -0.63 9.26 2.91
CA PHE A 11 -0.65 7.89 2.43
C PHE A 11 -1.24 6.98 3.51
N VAL A 12 -2.26 6.20 3.14
CA VAL A 12 -3.04 5.39 4.07
C VAL A 12 -3.03 3.91 3.66
N ALA A 13 -3.35 3.03 4.61
CA ALA A 13 -3.56 1.62 4.34
C ALA A 13 -5.05 1.32 4.12
N GLU A 14 -5.36 0.68 2.98
CA GLU A 14 -6.67 0.08 2.74
C GLU A 14 -6.71 -1.34 3.30
N LEU A 15 -7.38 -1.53 4.43
CA LEU A 15 -7.59 -2.85 5.01
C LEU A 15 -8.79 -3.52 4.35
N THR A 16 -8.55 -4.62 3.64
CA THR A 16 -9.61 -5.43 3.01
C THR A 16 -9.85 -6.71 3.79
N TYR A 17 -11.08 -6.90 4.26
CA TYR A 17 -11.50 -8.11 4.96
C TYR A 17 -12.60 -8.84 4.19
N ASN A 18 -12.32 -10.08 3.77
CA ASN A 18 -13.29 -10.94 3.10
C ASN A 18 -13.89 -11.94 4.09
N TYR A 19 -15.21 -11.87 4.31
CA TYR A 19 -15.90 -12.76 5.24
C TYR A 19 -15.66 -14.24 4.89
N GLY A 20 -15.29 -15.03 5.90
CA GLY A 20 -15.01 -16.46 5.75
C GLY A 20 -13.60 -16.79 5.26
N VAL A 21 -12.78 -15.80 4.90
CA VAL A 21 -11.38 -15.99 4.56
C VAL A 21 -10.54 -15.70 5.80
N GLY A 22 -9.88 -16.72 6.34
CA GLY A 22 -9.13 -16.60 7.60
C GLY A 22 -7.66 -16.24 7.44
N GLU A 23 -7.06 -16.51 6.27
CA GLU A 23 -5.66 -16.20 5.98
C GLU A 23 -5.43 -16.02 4.48
N TYR A 24 -4.36 -15.30 4.15
CA TYR A 24 -3.83 -15.21 2.79
C TYR A 24 -2.37 -15.64 2.82
N ARG A 25 -1.93 -16.34 1.76
CA ARG A 25 -0.53 -16.71 1.61
C ARG A 25 0.28 -15.47 1.18
N LEU A 26 1.19 -15.03 2.03
CA LEU A 26 2.13 -13.96 1.68
C LEU A 26 3.08 -14.42 0.56
N GLY A 27 3.31 -13.51 -0.38
CA GLY A 27 4.29 -13.66 -1.44
C GLY A 27 5.67 -13.12 -1.04
N SER A 28 6.50 -12.88 -2.06
CA SER A 28 7.76 -12.15 -1.98
C SER A 28 7.69 -10.76 -2.63
N ASP A 29 6.48 -10.29 -2.93
CA ASP A 29 6.18 -9.11 -3.74
C ASP A 29 6.20 -7.81 -2.92
N PHE A 30 5.51 -7.78 -1.78
CA PHE A 30 5.52 -6.67 -0.84
C PHE A 30 6.65 -6.86 0.19
N LEU A 31 7.61 -5.94 0.21
CA LEU A 31 8.77 -6.01 1.10
C LEU A 31 8.62 -5.17 2.37
N GLY A 32 7.68 -4.22 2.39
CA GLY A 32 7.26 -3.53 3.58
C GLY A 32 6.86 -2.09 3.37
N MET A 33 6.35 -1.48 4.43
CA MET A 33 6.08 -0.04 4.52
C MET A 33 7.00 0.59 5.58
N THR A 34 7.66 1.69 5.25
CA THR A 34 8.55 2.41 6.17
C THR A 34 7.88 3.69 6.66
N LEU A 35 7.96 3.97 7.95
CA LEU A 35 7.42 5.19 8.56
C LEU A 35 8.27 5.68 9.74
N MET A 36 8.20 6.98 10.04
CA MET A 36 8.91 7.63 11.15
C MET A 36 8.02 7.78 12.36
N SER A 37 8.31 7.07 13.44
CA SER A 37 7.50 7.16 14.67
C SER A 37 8.14 6.50 15.89
N SER A 38 8.83 7.29 16.71
CA SER A 38 9.32 6.87 18.03
C SER A 38 8.17 6.47 18.97
N GLN A 39 7.00 7.08 18.81
CA GLN A 39 5.80 6.69 19.56
C GLN A 39 5.33 5.28 19.19
N ALA A 40 5.39 4.88 17.91
CA ALA A 40 5.04 3.53 17.49
C ALA A 40 6.04 2.50 18.05
N VAL A 41 7.34 2.81 18.02
CA VAL A 41 8.38 1.97 18.64
C VAL A 41 8.14 1.82 20.14
N SER A 42 7.87 2.91 20.85
CA SER A 42 7.56 2.92 22.29
C SER A 42 6.30 2.10 22.61
N ASN A 43 5.24 2.27 21.83
CA ASN A 43 3.98 1.52 21.98
C ASN A 43 4.19 0.02 21.78
N ALA A 44 4.90 -0.37 20.71
CA ALA A 44 5.21 -1.76 20.44
C ALA A 44 6.00 -2.40 21.59
N ARG A 45 7.01 -1.71 22.14
CA ARG A 45 7.73 -2.18 23.35
C ARG A 45 6.81 -2.33 24.56
N LYS A 46 5.94 -1.34 24.81
CA LYS A 46 4.98 -1.36 25.93
C LYS A 46 3.98 -2.51 25.83
N MET A 47 3.58 -2.86 24.61
CA MET A 47 2.63 -3.94 24.33
C MET A 47 3.31 -5.30 24.15
N ALA A 48 4.64 -5.38 24.28
CA ALA A 48 5.44 -6.55 23.93
C ALA A 48 5.20 -7.05 22.49
N TRP A 49 4.88 -6.12 21.57
CA TRP A 49 4.78 -6.40 20.14
C TRP A 49 6.18 -6.67 19.56
N PRO A 50 6.37 -7.72 18.74
CA PRO A 50 7.69 -8.07 18.21
C PRO A 50 8.35 -6.92 17.45
N LEU A 51 9.57 -6.57 17.86
CA LEU A 51 10.41 -5.60 17.19
C LEU A 51 11.82 -6.16 17.05
N LYS A 52 12.41 -5.99 15.87
CA LYS A 52 13.79 -6.36 15.59
C LYS A 52 14.54 -5.15 15.02
N GLU A 53 15.59 -4.72 15.69
CA GLU A 53 16.47 -3.68 15.13
C GLU A 53 17.24 -4.27 13.95
N VAL A 54 17.02 -3.72 12.75
CA VAL A 54 17.63 -4.20 11.49
C VAL A 54 18.72 -3.26 10.97
N ALA A 55 18.69 -2.01 11.41
CA ALA A 55 19.77 -1.03 11.30
C ALA A 55 19.65 -0.08 12.50
N THR A 56 20.70 0.70 12.78
CA THR A 56 20.70 1.65 13.90
C THR A 56 19.47 2.57 13.82
N GLY A 57 18.58 2.48 14.81
CA GLY A 57 17.37 3.29 14.87
C GLY A 57 16.25 2.89 13.89
N LEU A 58 16.36 1.73 13.23
CA LEU A 58 15.35 1.19 12.33
C LEU A 58 14.88 -0.19 12.81
N PHE A 59 13.59 -0.30 13.13
CA PHE A 59 12.99 -1.50 13.69
C PHE A 59 12.03 -2.16 12.69
N GLU A 60 12.28 -3.42 12.35
CA GLU A 60 11.33 -4.28 11.64
C GLU A 60 10.28 -4.83 12.62
N THR A 61 9.03 -4.80 12.19
CA THR A 61 7.91 -5.49 12.81
C THR A 61 6.98 -6.05 11.74
N GLU A 62 6.07 -6.92 12.12
CA GLU A 62 5.08 -7.50 11.22
C GLU A 62 3.68 -7.17 11.74
N ALA A 63 2.79 -6.75 10.85
CA ALA A 63 1.36 -6.70 11.12
C ALA A 63 0.76 -8.12 11.07
N PRO A 64 -0.45 -8.35 11.62
CA PRO A 64 -1.16 -9.61 11.43
C PRO A 64 -1.23 -9.97 9.93
N GLY A 65 -0.85 -11.21 9.60
CA GLY A 65 -0.69 -11.68 8.22
C GLY A 65 0.76 -11.62 7.68
N GLY A 66 1.71 -11.11 8.46
CA GLY A 66 3.15 -11.12 8.13
C GLY A 66 3.63 -9.92 7.31
N TYR A 67 2.78 -8.90 7.11
CA TYR A 67 3.17 -7.71 6.36
C TYR A 67 4.19 -6.89 7.13
N LYS A 68 5.34 -6.63 6.51
CA LYS A 68 6.44 -5.93 7.15
C LYS A 68 6.20 -4.43 7.28
N PHE A 69 6.56 -3.91 8.44
CA PHE A 69 6.67 -2.49 8.73
C PHE A 69 8.07 -2.19 9.23
N PHE A 70 8.63 -1.08 8.79
CA PHE A 70 9.92 -0.56 9.26
C PHE A 70 9.68 0.78 9.95
N LEU A 71 10.01 0.83 11.23
CA LEU A 71 9.81 1.99 12.09
C LEU A 71 11.15 2.69 12.31
N GLU A 72 11.31 3.89 11.76
CA GLU A 72 12.41 4.78 12.14
C GLU A 72 12.08 5.39 13.50
N ASP A 73 12.96 5.15 14.49
CA ASP A 73 12.81 5.62 15.88
C ASP A 73 13.21 7.09 16.01
N THR A 74 12.46 7.93 15.31
CA THR A 74 12.60 9.38 15.25
C THR A 74 11.27 10.03 15.59
N GLU A 75 11.31 11.28 16.05
CA GLU A 75 10.08 12.03 16.34
C GLU A 75 9.22 12.13 15.07
N GLN A 76 7.91 11.90 15.22
CA GLN A 76 6.98 11.98 14.09
C GLN A 76 7.06 13.39 13.48
N PRO A 77 7.14 13.50 12.14
CA PRO A 77 7.11 14.80 11.49
C PRO A 77 5.72 15.44 11.64
N LYS A 78 5.61 16.73 11.33
CA LYS A 78 4.32 17.44 11.30
C LYS A 78 3.42 17.03 10.12
N GLN A 79 4.04 16.47 9.09
CA GLN A 79 3.39 15.94 7.90
C GLN A 79 3.22 14.42 8.04
N ASP A 80 2.78 13.74 6.98
CA ASP A 80 2.66 12.28 6.97
C ASP A 80 3.98 11.58 7.40
N PRO A 81 3.95 10.71 8.43
CA PRO A 81 5.09 9.91 8.83
C PRO A 81 5.39 8.75 7.88
N VAL A 82 4.47 8.37 6.99
CA VAL A 82 4.71 7.27 6.03
C VAL A 82 5.69 7.74 4.95
N LEU A 83 6.84 7.08 4.88
CA LEU A 83 7.93 7.46 3.99
C LEU A 83 7.87 6.78 2.64
N LYS A 84 7.66 5.45 2.65
CA LYS A 84 7.73 4.64 1.44
C LYS A 84 7.05 3.29 1.56
N VAL A 85 6.66 2.76 0.41
CA VAL A 85 6.34 1.34 0.18
C VAL A 85 7.46 0.71 -0.64
N THR A 86 7.93 -0.46 -0.23
CA THR A 86 8.97 -1.20 -0.95
C THR A 86 8.38 -2.44 -1.63
N LEU A 87 8.55 -2.53 -2.95
CA LEU A 87 8.12 -3.66 -3.78
C LEU A 87 9.33 -4.40 -4.35
N ALA A 88 9.24 -5.72 -4.42
CA ALA A 88 10.25 -6.54 -5.07
C ALA A 88 10.07 -6.52 -6.59
N VAL A 89 11.18 -6.48 -7.33
CA VAL A 89 11.15 -6.50 -8.81
C VAL A 89 12.14 -7.53 -9.35
N SER A 90 11.79 -8.18 -10.46
CA SER A 90 12.68 -9.15 -11.12
C SER A 90 13.76 -8.47 -11.96
N ASN A 91 13.47 -7.27 -12.48
CA ASN A 91 14.41 -6.49 -13.28
C ASN A 91 14.27 -5.00 -13.02
N LEU A 92 15.17 -4.45 -12.20
CA LEU A 92 15.12 -3.05 -11.77
C LEU A 92 15.05 -2.06 -12.93
N GLN A 93 15.83 -2.27 -13.99
CA GLN A 93 15.85 -1.33 -15.11
C GLN A 93 14.51 -1.28 -15.85
N LYS A 94 13.87 -2.45 -16.07
CA LYS A 94 12.54 -2.51 -16.69
C LYS A 94 11.48 -1.84 -15.82
N SER A 95 11.51 -2.10 -14.51
CA SER A 95 10.54 -1.53 -13.58
C SER A 95 10.74 -0.02 -13.45
N VAL A 96 11.99 0.47 -13.36
CA VAL A 96 12.29 1.92 -13.39
C VAL A 96 11.79 2.57 -14.68
N SER A 97 12.03 1.98 -15.84
CA SER A 97 11.50 2.53 -17.10
C SER A 97 9.97 2.54 -17.15
N TYR A 98 9.30 1.51 -16.61
CA TYR A 98 7.84 1.52 -16.53
C TYR A 98 7.32 2.64 -15.61
N TRP A 99 7.84 2.72 -14.38
CA TRP A 99 7.35 3.66 -13.38
C TRP A 99 7.76 5.12 -13.66
N SER A 100 8.95 5.34 -14.21
CA SER A 100 9.47 6.67 -14.54
C SER A 100 9.05 7.11 -15.94
N ASP A 101 9.37 6.33 -16.98
CA ASP A 101 9.21 6.80 -18.37
C ASP A 101 7.76 6.76 -18.85
N LEU A 102 6.95 5.81 -18.34
CA LEU A 102 5.54 5.68 -18.72
C LEU A 102 4.60 6.34 -17.71
N LEU A 103 4.82 6.09 -16.42
CA LEU A 103 3.94 6.61 -15.36
C LEU A 103 4.39 7.95 -14.77
N GLY A 104 5.55 8.47 -15.18
CA GLY A 104 5.97 9.84 -14.87
C GLY A 104 6.53 10.05 -13.46
N MET A 105 6.86 8.99 -12.71
CA MET A 105 7.52 9.17 -11.42
C MET A 105 8.94 9.70 -11.59
N LYS A 106 9.34 10.65 -10.74
CA LYS A 106 10.74 11.08 -10.64
C LYS A 106 11.55 10.01 -9.91
N VAL A 107 12.74 9.73 -10.42
CA VAL A 107 13.75 8.92 -9.72
C VAL A 107 14.52 9.81 -8.74
N TYR A 108 14.43 9.49 -7.45
CA TYR A 108 15.11 10.19 -6.35
C TYR A 108 16.48 9.59 -6.04
N GLU A 109 16.56 8.26 -6.04
CA GLU A 109 17.80 7.54 -5.72
C GLU A 109 17.91 6.29 -6.57
N THR A 110 19.14 5.91 -6.91
CA THR A 110 19.48 4.64 -7.54
C THR A 110 20.74 4.08 -6.90
N ASP A 111 20.70 2.81 -6.50
CA ASP A 111 21.86 2.05 -6.04
C ASP A 111 21.97 0.78 -6.89
N GLU A 112 22.81 0.83 -7.93
CA GLU A 112 23.03 -0.30 -8.84
C GLU A 112 23.61 -1.52 -8.13
N LYS A 113 24.45 -1.32 -7.10
CA LYS A 113 25.09 -2.44 -6.39
C LYS A 113 24.07 -3.19 -5.55
N LYS A 114 23.14 -2.46 -4.92
CA LYS A 114 22.04 -3.06 -4.16
C LYS A 114 20.81 -3.40 -5.00
N GLN A 115 20.84 -3.09 -6.30
CA GLN A 115 19.68 -3.21 -7.19
C GLN A 115 18.44 -2.52 -6.60
N ARG A 116 18.58 -1.24 -6.20
CA ARG A 116 17.50 -0.48 -5.56
C ARG A 116 17.26 0.85 -6.27
N ALA A 117 16.01 1.26 -6.39
CA ALA A 117 15.63 2.61 -6.83
C ALA A 117 14.52 3.17 -5.95
N LEU A 118 14.55 4.48 -5.69
CA LEU A 118 13.51 5.21 -4.98
C LEU A 118 12.85 6.19 -5.94
N LEU A 119 11.52 6.12 -6.07
CA LEU A 119 10.72 6.91 -7.00
C LEU A 119 9.59 7.63 -6.27
N GLY A 120 9.06 8.68 -6.88
CA GLY A 120 7.84 9.34 -6.40
C GLY A 120 7.39 10.48 -7.29
N TYR A 121 6.18 10.98 -7.08
CA TYR A 121 5.65 12.11 -7.82
C TYR A 121 6.02 13.47 -7.23
N ALA A 122 6.14 13.56 -5.90
CA ALA A 122 6.53 14.80 -5.22
C ALA A 122 7.41 14.54 -3.98
N ASP A 123 8.20 15.56 -3.60
CA ASP A 123 9.16 15.47 -2.48
C ASP A 123 8.46 15.16 -1.15
N ASN A 124 7.24 15.68 -0.95
CA ASN A 124 6.44 15.55 0.26
C ASN A 124 5.46 14.36 0.27
N GLN A 125 5.46 13.50 -0.74
CA GLN A 125 4.60 12.31 -0.81
C GLN A 125 5.34 11.03 -0.39
N CYS A 126 4.60 10.00 0.01
CA CYS A 126 5.12 8.64 0.15
C CYS A 126 5.82 8.20 -1.16
N LYS A 127 6.98 7.56 -1.02
CA LYS A 127 7.81 7.10 -2.14
C LYS A 127 7.54 5.63 -2.46
N LEU A 128 7.84 5.24 -3.69
CA LEU A 128 7.90 3.85 -4.11
C LEU A 128 9.36 3.42 -4.18
N GLU A 129 9.76 2.44 -3.39
CA GLU A 129 11.07 1.80 -3.50
C GLU A 129 10.94 0.49 -4.26
N LEU A 130 11.74 0.35 -5.31
CA LEU A 130 11.87 -0.88 -6.09
C LEU A 130 13.16 -1.58 -5.67
N GLN A 131 13.04 -2.83 -5.21
CA GLN A 131 14.17 -3.65 -4.78
C GLN A 131 14.28 -4.89 -5.67
N GLY A 132 15.36 -4.96 -6.44
CA GLY A 132 15.69 -6.12 -7.25
C GLY A 132 15.99 -7.34 -6.37
N MET A 133 15.30 -8.45 -6.63
CA MET A 133 15.46 -9.69 -5.87
C MET A 133 16.19 -10.81 -6.64
N GLY A 134 16.58 -10.57 -7.90
CA GLY A 134 17.36 -11.51 -8.71
C GLY A 134 16.61 -12.76 -9.18
N GLY A 135 15.27 -12.75 -9.10
CA GLY A 135 14.40 -13.86 -9.47
C GLY A 135 12.97 -13.40 -9.75
N ALA A 136 12.08 -14.36 -10.04
CA ALA A 136 10.66 -14.07 -10.22
C ALA A 136 10.02 -13.60 -8.91
N VAL A 137 9.07 -12.68 -9.04
CA VAL A 137 8.26 -12.19 -7.92
C VAL A 137 7.08 -13.15 -7.71
N ASP A 138 6.90 -13.65 -6.50
CA ASP A 138 5.72 -14.43 -6.11
C ASP A 138 4.72 -13.51 -5.41
N HIS A 139 3.51 -13.38 -5.95
CA HIS A 139 2.45 -12.54 -5.38
C HIS A 139 1.68 -13.23 -4.25
N GLY A 140 1.80 -14.55 -4.10
CA GLY A 140 0.94 -15.25 -3.15
C GLY A 140 -0.55 -15.07 -3.46
N THR A 141 -1.36 -15.05 -2.41
CA THR A 141 -2.77 -14.63 -2.47
C THR A 141 -3.01 -13.38 -1.62
N ALA A 142 -1.97 -12.88 -0.96
CA ALA A 142 -2.00 -11.72 -0.07
C ALA A 142 -1.53 -10.43 -0.76
N PHE A 143 -1.27 -10.48 -2.08
CA PHE A 143 -0.82 -9.34 -2.85
C PHE A 143 -1.79 -8.16 -2.69
N GLY A 144 -1.21 -6.97 -2.58
CA GLY A 144 -1.94 -5.74 -2.45
C GLY A 144 -2.09 -5.03 -3.80
N ARG A 145 -2.50 -3.76 -3.69
CA ARG A 145 -2.54 -2.81 -4.79
C ARG A 145 -2.06 -1.46 -4.27
N ILE A 146 -1.25 -0.75 -5.05
CA ILE A 146 -0.93 0.66 -4.77
C ILE A 146 -1.84 1.56 -5.61
N ALA A 147 -2.36 2.62 -5.02
CA ALA A 147 -3.29 3.54 -5.68
C ALA A 147 -2.70 4.95 -5.78
N PHE A 148 -2.96 5.60 -6.91
CA PHE A 148 -2.62 6.99 -7.18
C PHE A 148 -3.84 7.70 -7.74
N SER A 149 -3.99 8.99 -7.43
CA SER A 149 -4.95 9.83 -8.13
C SER A 149 -4.28 10.64 -9.23
N CYS A 150 -5.03 10.95 -10.27
CA CYS A 150 -4.69 11.92 -11.31
C CYS A 150 -5.96 12.69 -11.71
N PRO A 151 -5.87 13.85 -12.37
CA PRO A 151 -7.05 14.48 -12.95
C PRO A 151 -7.85 13.46 -13.76
N LYS A 152 -9.18 13.40 -13.58
CA LYS A 152 -10.04 12.39 -14.24
C LYS A 152 -9.84 12.34 -15.75
N GLU A 153 -9.58 13.50 -16.36
CA GLU A 153 -9.33 13.65 -17.80
C GLU A 153 -8.03 13.00 -18.29
N GLU A 154 -7.10 12.65 -17.40
CA GLU A 154 -5.88 11.93 -17.74
C GLU A 154 -6.05 10.41 -17.81
N LEU A 155 -7.08 9.83 -17.16
CA LEU A 155 -7.29 8.38 -17.15
C LEU A 155 -7.37 7.76 -18.56
N PRO A 156 -8.11 8.34 -19.54
CA PRO A 156 -8.12 7.82 -20.90
C PRO A 156 -6.74 7.89 -21.58
N ASN A 157 -5.92 8.90 -21.24
CA ASN A 157 -4.58 9.06 -21.79
C ASN A 157 -3.63 8.00 -21.23
N ILE A 158 -3.73 7.68 -19.94
CA ILE A 158 -2.96 6.59 -19.32
C ILE A 158 -3.35 5.26 -19.96
N GLU A 159 -4.65 4.98 -20.13
CA GLU A 159 -5.10 3.74 -20.80
C GLU A 159 -4.59 3.65 -22.25
N ALA A 160 -4.66 4.74 -23.01
CA ALA A 160 -4.16 4.81 -24.38
C ALA A 160 -2.64 4.59 -24.46
N LEU A 161 -1.87 5.18 -23.53
CA LEU A 161 -0.43 4.98 -23.42
C LEU A 161 -0.11 3.50 -23.14
N MET A 162 -0.77 2.88 -22.17
CA MET A 162 -0.54 1.47 -21.83
C MET A 162 -0.88 0.53 -22.99
N LYS A 163 -1.94 0.81 -23.77
CA LYS A 163 -2.25 0.08 -25.00
C LYS A 163 -1.16 0.24 -26.06
N LYS A 164 -0.71 1.48 -26.29
CA LYS A 164 0.32 1.80 -27.29
C LYS A 164 1.64 1.09 -26.97
N GLU A 165 2.06 1.16 -25.70
CA GLU A 165 3.30 0.56 -25.21
C GLU A 165 3.16 -0.94 -24.86
N LYS A 166 1.99 -1.53 -25.17
CA LYS A 166 1.64 -2.95 -24.97
C LYS A 166 1.84 -3.44 -23.54
N GLN A 167 1.58 -2.56 -22.57
CA GLN A 167 1.60 -2.86 -21.14
C GLN A 167 0.29 -3.52 -20.70
N LYS A 168 0.31 -4.14 -19.51
CA LYS A 168 -0.83 -4.89 -19.00
C LYS A 168 -1.87 -3.97 -18.35
N ILE A 169 -3.07 -3.96 -18.90
CA ILE A 169 -4.26 -3.38 -18.28
C ILE A 169 -5.08 -4.55 -17.71
N LEU A 170 -5.32 -4.53 -16.41
CA LEU A 170 -6.16 -5.52 -15.70
C LEU A 170 -7.64 -5.14 -15.81
N THR A 171 -7.93 -3.86 -15.59
CA THR A 171 -9.29 -3.30 -15.69
C THR A 171 -9.22 -2.02 -16.53
N PRO A 172 -9.83 -1.99 -17.72
CA PRO A 172 -10.01 -0.77 -18.51
C PRO A 172 -10.78 0.29 -17.73
N LEU A 173 -10.85 1.52 -18.26
CA LEU A 173 -11.56 2.62 -17.61
C LEU A 173 -12.99 2.22 -17.24
N VAL A 174 -13.29 2.27 -15.94
CA VAL A 174 -14.58 1.86 -15.38
C VAL A 174 -15.02 2.82 -14.28
N SER A 175 -16.33 2.96 -14.09
CA SER A 175 -16.90 3.71 -12.96
C SER A 175 -17.23 2.76 -11.82
N LEU A 176 -16.87 3.13 -10.59
CA LEU A 176 -17.12 2.35 -9.38
C LEU A 176 -18.01 3.15 -8.44
N ASP A 177 -19.11 2.53 -8.02
CA ASP A 177 -20.06 3.11 -7.08
C ASP A 177 -19.75 2.67 -5.65
N THR A 178 -19.78 3.62 -4.72
CA THR A 178 -19.78 3.33 -3.29
C THR A 178 -21.11 3.81 -2.70
N PRO A 179 -21.92 2.94 -2.07
CA PRO A 179 -23.23 3.33 -1.55
C PRO A 179 -23.18 4.58 -0.67
N GLY A 180 -23.93 5.62 -1.07
CA GLY A 180 -24.00 6.88 -0.32
C GLY A 180 -22.78 7.81 -0.47
N LYS A 181 -21.83 7.50 -1.36
CA LYS A 181 -20.66 8.34 -1.66
C LYS A 181 -20.53 8.60 -3.17
N ALA A 182 -19.55 9.42 -3.54
CA ALA A 182 -19.26 9.77 -4.93
C ALA A 182 -18.87 8.54 -5.76
N THR A 183 -19.35 8.48 -7.00
CA THR A 183 -18.88 7.53 -8.01
C THR A 183 -17.51 7.97 -8.52
N VAL A 184 -16.53 7.08 -8.47
CA VAL A 184 -15.18 7.34 -8.99
C VAL A 184 -14.94 6.63 -10.31
N GLN A 185 -13.98 7.10 -11.09
CA GLN A 185 -13.49 6.40 -12.27
C GLN A 185 -12.08 5.89 -12.02
N VAL A 186 -11.82 4.64 -12.42
CA VAL A 186 -10.52 4.00 -12.23
C VAL A 186 -10.06 3.27 -13.48
N ILE A 187 -8.75 3.11 -13.59
CA ILE A 187 -8.08 2.08 -14.40
C ILE A 187 -7.21 1.24 -13.47
N ILE A 188 -7.11 -0.07 -13.75
CA ILE A 188 -6.21 -0.96 -13.00
C ILE A 188 -5.18 -1.53 -13.96
N LEU A 189 -3.91 -1.32 -13.64
CA LEU A 189 -2.75 -1.77 -14.40
C LEU A 189 -2.02 -2.89 -13.65
N ALA A 190 -1.18 -3.63 -14.36
CA ALA A 190 -0.14 -4.47 -13.78
C ALA A 190 1.22 -3.98 -14.29
N ASP A 191 2.15 -3.75 -13.38
CA ASP A 191 3.53 -3.40 -13.74
C ASP A 191 4.27 -4.61 -14.37
N PRO A 192 5.53 -4.47 -14.80
CA PRO A 192 6.26 -5.56 -15.46
C PRO A 192 6.42 -6.84 -14.63
N ASP A 193 6.30 -6.73 -13.30
CA ASP A 193 6.38 -7.85 -12.37
C ASP A 193 4.99 -8.36 -11.94
N GLY A 194 3.91 -7.64 -12.28
CA GLY A 194 2.53 -8.02 -11.99
C GLY A 194 1.92 -7.29 -10.79
N HIS A 195 2.62 -6.32 -10.19
CA HIS A 195 2.07 -5.52 -9.11
C HIS A 195 0.87 -4.71 -9.60
N GLU A 196 -0.23 -4.77 -8.86
CA GLU A 196 -1.45 -4.05 -9.25
C GLU A 196 -1.33 -2.56 -8.91
N ILE A 197 -1.80 -1.72 -9.84
CA ILE A 197 -1.79 -0.26 -9.71
C ILE A 197 -3.19 0.26 -10.02
N CYS A 198 -3.78 1.04 -9.11
CA CYS A 198 -5.00 1.80 -9.39
C CYS A 198 -4.65 3.24 -9.74
N PHE A 199 -5.13 3.75 -10.87
CA PHE A 199 -5.26 5.20 -11.06
C PHE A 199 -6.73 5.58 -10.92
N VAL A 200 -7.03 6.53 -10.05
CA VAL A 200 -8.38 7.04 -9.77
C VAL A 200 -8.48 8.52 -10.14
N GLY A 201 -9.64 8.96 -10.63
CA GLY A 201 -9.91 10.38 -10.88
C GLY A 201 -9.95 11.17 -9.58
N ASP A 202 -9.02 12.12 -9.40
CA ASP A 202 -8.77 12.86 -8.16
C ASP A 202 -10.00 13.61 -7.64
N GLU A 203 -10.75 14.26 -8.53
CA GLU A 203 -11.85 15.14 -8.16
C GLU A 203 -12.95 14.38 -7.40
N ALA A 204 -13.36 13.23 -7.93
CA ALA A 204 -14.36 12.38 -7.29
C ALA A 204 -13.77 11.59 -6.12
N PHE A 205 -12.47 11.27 -6.16
CA PHE A 205 -11.79 10.58 -5.07
C PHE A 205 -11.78 11.44 -3.79
N ARG A 206 -11.51 12.75 -3.89
CA ARG A 206 -11.55 13.66 -2.73
C ARG A 206 -12.91 13.71 -2.05
N GLU A 207 -13.99 13.64 -2.83
CA GLU A 207 -15.34 13.55 -2.27
C GLU A 207 -15.60 12.18 -1.60
N LEU A 208 -15.09 11.11 -2.19
CA LEU A 208 -15.22 9.73 -1.68
C LEU A 208 -14.45 9.51 -0.37
N SER A 209 -13.24 10.08 -0.28
CA SER A 209 -12.24 9.83 0.76
C SER A 209 -12.29 10.82 1.93
N MET A 210 -13.36 11.63 2.03
CA MET A 210 -13.55 12.52 3.17
C MET A 210 -13.48 11.75 4.49
N LEU A 211 -12.69 12.27 5.43
CA LEU A 211 -12.49 11.69 6.75
C LEU A 211 -13.83 11.58 7.49
N ASP A 212 -14.15 10.37 7.97
CA ASP A 212 -15.29 10.18 8.85
C ASP A 212 -14.95 10.66 10.27
N PRO A 213 -15.61 11.70 10.80
CA PRO A 213 -15.34 12.22 12.14
C PRO A 213 -15.63 11.19 13.25
N ASN A 214 -16.43 10.16 12.96
CA ASN A 214 -16.73 9.07 13.90
C ASN A 214 -15.89 7.81 13.65
N GLY A 215 -14.98 7.81 12.67
CA GLY A 215 -14.25 6.63 12.23
C GLY A 215 -13.54 5.88 13.35
N ASN A 216 -12.83 6.59 14.23
CA ASN A 216 -12.14 5.99 15.39
C ASN A 216 -13.13 5.29 16.33
N LYS A 217 -14.23 5.97 16.67
CA LYS A 217 -15.25 5.39 17.55
C LYS A 217 -15.89 4.15 16.91
N MET A 218 -16.20 4.21 15.61
CA MET A 218 -16.79 3.09 14.89
C MET A 218 -15.86 1.88 14.84
N LEU A 219 -14.55 2.11 14.66
CA LEU A 219 -13.55 1.05 14.72
C LEU A 219 -13.47 0.42 16.12
N ASP A 220 -13.37 1.23 17.16
CA ASP A 220 -13.32 0.76 18.55
C ASP A 220 -14.56 -0.06 18.92
N ASP A 221 -15.76 0.45 18.58
CA ASP A 221 -17.02 -0.24 18.83
C ASP A 221 -17.08 -1.57 18.05
N ALA A 222 -16.61 -1.60 16.80
CA ALA A 222 -16.59 -2.81 15.97
C ALA A 222 -15.60 -3.86 16.51
N MET A 223 -14.40 -3.44 16.94
CA MET A 223 -13.42 -4.33 17.57
C MET A 223 -13.94 -4.90 18.89
N ALA A 224 -14.60 -4.09 19.72
CA ALA A 224 -15.19 -4.55 20.98
C ALA A 224 -16.35 -5.54 20.76
N ALA A 225 -17.08 -5.40 19.65
CA ALA A 225 -18.17 -6.29 19.28
C ALA A 225 -17.73 -7.52 18.45
N ASP A 226 -16.44 -7.63 18.11
CA ASP A 226 -15.96 -8.69 17.22
C ASP A 226 -16.13 -10.09 17.86
N LYS A 227 -16.73 -10.99 17.09
CA LYS A 227 -16.92 -12.42 17.43
C LYS A 227 -16.40 -13.33 16.33
N SER A 228 -15.51 -12.82 15.48
CA SER A 228 -14.97 -13.56 14.36
C SER A 228 -14.27 -14.84 14.81
N ASP A 229 -13.53 -14.83 15.93
CA ASP A 229 -12.88 -16.04 16.47
C ASP A 229 -13.88 -17.16 16.78
N GLU A 230 -15.01 -16.84 17.42
CA GLU A 230 -16.10 -17.79 17.69
C GLU A 230 -16.68 -18.34 16.39
N TRP A 231 -16.86 -17.47 15.39
CA TRP A 231 -17.38 -17.85 14.08
C TRP A 231 -16.42 -18.79 13.35
N PHE A 232 -15.12 -18.47 13.28
CA PHE A 232 -14.10 -19.30 12.63
C PHE A 232 -13.96 -20.65 13.32
N ALA A 233 -13.94 -20.67 14.67
CA ALA A 233 -13.91 -21.90 15.46
C ALA A 233 -15.12 -22.80 15.16
N LYS A 234 -16.34 -22.22 15.11
CA LYS A 234 -17.57 -22.95 14.78
C LYS A 234 -17.54 -23.57 13.38
N HIS A 235 -16.93 -22.89 12.42
CA HIS A 235 -16.83 -23.36 11.03
C HIS A 235 -15.57 -24.20 10.75
N LYS A 236 -14.71 -24.41 11.75
CA LYS A 236 -13.43 -25.15 11.64
C LYS A 236 -12.51 -24.58 10.55
N ILE A 237 -12.53 -23.26 10.40
CA ILE A 237 -11.64 -22.54 9.48
C ILE A 237 -10.54 -21.91 10.32
N GLN A 238 -9.28 -22.07 9.90
CA GLN A 238 -8.13 -21.43 10.55
C GLN A 238 -8.17 -19.92 10.26
N LYS A 239 -7.99 -19.12 11.32
CA LYS A 239 -7.86 -17.67 11.25
C LYS A 239 -6.40 -17.31 11.57
N ALA A 240 -5.82 -16.38 10.81
CA ALA A 240 -4.49 -15.85 11.09
C ALA A 240 -4.47 -15.23 12.49
N SER A 241 -3.44 -15.56 13.27
CA SER A 241 -3.23 -14.97 14.60
C SER A 241 -2.70 -13.55 14.49
N ALA A 242 -3.17 -12.67 15.38
CA ALA A 242 -2.56 -11.37 15.62
C ALA A 242 -1.30 -11.49 16.49
#